data_AF-A0A661V0J1-F1
#
_entry.id   AF-A0A661V0J1-F1
#
_cell.length_a   1.000
_cell.length_b   1.000
_cell.length_c   1.000
_cell.angle_alpha   90.00
_cell.angle_beta   90.00
_cell.angle_gamma   90.00
#
_symmetry.space_group_name_H-M   'P 1'
#
loop_
_entity.id
_entity.type
_entity.pdbx_description
1 polymer ?
#
loop_
_entity_poly.entity_id
_entity_poly.type
_entity_poly.pdbx_seq_one_letter_code
_entity_poly.pdbx_strand_id
1 'polypeptide(L)' 'EKYMLQYIDGIECWHPRHEEKTIAHYVKFARRHNLIMTGGSDCHQKPLLMGTLDIPDWVAGQFTR' A
#
# COMPACT_ATOMS: atom_id res chain seq x y z
N GLU A 1 2.87 -16.46 0.16
CA GLU A 1 3.50 -16.62 -1.17
C GLU A 1 2.98 -17.84 -1.94
N LYS A 2 2.94 -19.05 -1.35
CA LYS A 2 2.59 -20.32 -2.02
C LYS A 2 1.25 -20.37 -2.81
N TYR A 3 0.24 -19.58 -2.45
CA TYR A 3 -1.12 -19.77 -2.97
C TYR A 3 -1.71 -18.53 -3.67
N MET A 4 -1.54 -17.34 -3.10
CA MET A 4 -2.24 -16.14 -3.58
C MET A 4 -1.42 -15.30 -4.56
N LEU A 5 -0.12 -15.54 -4.67
CA LEU A 5 0.78 -14.60 -5.36
C LEU A 5 0.43 -14.41 -6.84
N GLN A 6 0.01 -15.47 -7.52
CA GLN A 6 -0.38 -15.43 -8.93
C GLN A 6 -1.75 -14.78 -9.19
N TYR A 7 -2.48 -14.39 -8.14
CA TYR A 7 -3.85 -13.88 -8.21
C TYR A 7 -3.98 -12.45 -7.68
N ILE A 8 -2.86 -11.77 -7.40
CA ILE A 8 -2.86 -10.40 -6.90
C ILE A 8 -1.94 -9.55 -7.76
N ASP A 9 -2.37 -8.32 -8.00
CA ASP A 9 -1.57 -7.33 -8.72
C ASP A 9 -0.82 -6.38 -7.79
N GLY A 10 -1.27 -6.26 -6.53
CA GLY A 10 -0.76 -5.25 -5.61
C GLY A 10 -1.01 -5.52 -4.14
N ILE A 11 -0.36 -4.69 -3.31
CA ILE A 11 -0.46 -4.71 -1.85
C ILE A 11 -0.65 -3.29 -1.34
N GLU A 12 -1.61 -3.11 -0.43
CA GLU A 12 -1.73 -1.88 0.37
C GLU A 12 -0.59 -1.81 1.39
N CYS A 13 0.39 -0.97 1.10
CA CYS A 13 1.58 -0.81 1.94
C CYS A 13 1.37 0.28 3.00
N TRP A 14 0.61 1.34 2.69
CA TRP A 14 0.29 2.44 3.61
C TRP A 14 -1.17 2.40 4.02
N HIS A 15 -1.42 2.29 5.32
CA HIS A 15 -2.76 2.25 5.93
C HIS A 15 -2.67 2.86 7.34
N PRO A 16 -3.71 3.51 7.93
CA PRO A 16 -3.59 4.16 9.24
C PRO A 16 -3.22 3.21 10.41
N ARG A 17 -3.44 1.91 10.23
CA ARG A 17 -3.07 0.85 11.19
C ARG A 17 -1.66 0.29 10.98
N HIS A 18 -0.93 0.72 9.95
CA HIS A 18 0.43 0.26 9.71
C HIS A 18 1.43 1.17 10.40
N GLU A 19 2.26 0.59 11.27
CA GLU A 19 3.49 1.21 11.75
C GLU A 19 4.63 1.08 10.74
N GLU A 20 5.72 1.83 10.93
CA GLU A 20 6.88 1.84 10.03
C GLU A 20 7.41 0.43 9.69
N LYS A 21 7.43 -0.46 10.68
CA LYS A 21 7.86 -1.85 10.50
C LYS A 21 6.95 -2.62 9.55
N THR A 22 5.64 -2.43 9.65
CA THR A 22 4.63 -3.07 8.78
C THR A 22 4.73 -2.51 7.36
N ILE A 23 4.87 -1.19 7.22
CA ILE A 23 5.10 -0.53 5.92
C ILE A 23 6.36 -1.10 5.27
N ALA A 24 7.49 -1.13 5.99
CA ALA A 24 8.75 -1.65 5.48
C ALA A 24 8.64 -3.13 5.06
N HIS A 25 7.89 -3.93 5.82
CA HIS A 25 7.64 -5.33 5.50
C HIS A 25 6.88 -5.49 4.18
N TYR A 26 5.76 -4.77 4.01
CA TYR A 26 4.94 -4.86 2.80
C TYR A 26 5.61 -4.24 1.57
N VAL A 27 6.34 -3.14 1.72
CA VAL A 27 7.16 -2.56 0.63
C VAL A 27 8.23 -3.56 0.19
N LYS A 28 8.93 -4.22 1.13
CA LYS A 28 9.92 -5.25 0.80
C LYS A 28 9.28 -6.46 0.11
N PHE A 29 8.08 -6.84 0.52
CA PHE A 29 7.33 -7.93 -0.10
C PHE A 29 6.91 -7.57 -1.53
N ALA A 30 6.27 -6.43 -1.74
CA ALA A 30 5.79 -5.98 -3.04
C ALA A 30 6.93 -5.80 -4.04
N ARG A 31 8.04 -5.17 -3.63
CA ARG A 31 9.24 -5.03 -4.48
C ARG A 31 9.84 -6.35 -4.90
N ARG A 32 9.90 -7.34 -4.00
CA ARG A 32 10.46 -8.66 -4.31
C ARG A 32 9.68 -9.39 -5.39
N HIS A 33 8.36 -9.20 -5.41
CA HIS A 33 7.43 -9.88 -6.31
C HIS A 33 6.93 -9.00 -7.46
N ASN A 34 7.52 -7.81 -7.62
CA ASN A 34 7.14 -6.83 -8.65
C ASN A 34 5.64 -6.49 -8.65
N LEU A 35 5.04 -6.37 -7.45
CA LEU A 35 3.64 -6.02 -7.25
C LEU A 35 3.47 -4.50 -7.15
N ILE A 36 2.33 -4.00 -7.59
CA ILE A 36 1.91 -2.61 -7.42
C ILE A 36 1.78 -2.30 -5.94
N MET A 37 2.36 -1.20 -5.49
CA MET A 37 2.18 -0.72 -4.13
C MET A 37 1.07 0.32 -4.09
N THR A 38 0.17 0.21 -3.12
CA THR A 38 -0.95 1.15 -2.92
C THR A 38 -0.99 1.65 -1.48
N GLY A 39 -1.80 2.66 -1.23
CA GLY A 39 -2.11 3.10 0.13
C GLY A 39 -3.50 3.72 0.19
N GLY A 40 -4.13 3.62 1.36
CA GLY A 40 -5.51 4.04 1.56
C GLY A 40 -5.80 4.35 3.02
N SER A 41 -6.56 5.43 3.26
CA SER A 41 -6.98 5.80 4.61
C SER A 41 -8.05 4.89 5.20
N ASP A 42 -8.69 4.05 4.37
CA ASP A 42 -9.86 3.24 4.74
C ASP A 42 -10.93 4.05 5.48
N CYS A 43 -11.18 5.29 5.01
CA CYS A 43 -11.94 6.29 5.74
C CYS A 43 -13.44 6.03 5.63
N HIS A 44 -14.08 5.85 6.78
CA HIS A 44 -15.53 5.65 6.93
C HIS A 44 -16.20 6.84 7.65
N GLN A 45 -15.80 8.06 7.27
CA GLN A 45 -16.32 9.36 7.71
C GLN A 45 -15.87 9.87 9.09
N LYS A 46 -16.00 9.09 10.17
CA LYS A 46 -15.68 9.57 11.54
C LYS A 46 -14.58 8.71 12.18
N PRO A 47 -13.39 9.27 12.47
CA PRO A 47 -12.89 10.61 12.09
C PRO A 47 -12.65 10.72 10.57
N LEU A 48 -12.54 11.97 10.06
CA LEU A 48 -12.21 12.20 8.65
C LEU A 48 -10.72 11.93 8.42
N LEU A 49 -10.41 10.78 7.82
CA LEU A 49 -9.04 10.34 7.49
C LEU A 49 -8.73 10.42 5.99
N MET A 50 -9.71 10.82 5.17
CA MET A 50 -9.53 10.88 3.73
C MET A 50 -8.38 11.83 3.37
N GLY A 51 -7.38 11.32 2.65
CA GLY A 51 -6.23 12.10 2.20
C GLY A 51 -5.22 12.45 3.30
N THR A 52 -5.30 11.86 4.50
CA THR A 52 -4.39 12.19 5.60
C THR A 52 -3.13 11.31 5.66
N LEU A 53 -3.04 10.25 4.85
CA LEU A 53 -1.85 9.41 4.83
C LEU A 53 -0.74 10.05 4.01
N ASP A 54 0.45 10.07 4.59
CA ASP A 54 1.68 10.45 3.92
C ASP A 54 2.19 9.27 3.07
N ILE A 55 1.66 9.17 1.85
CA ILE A 55 2.04 8.17 0.85
C ILE A 55 3.05 8.82 -0.09
N PRO A 56 4.23 8.23 -0.32
CA PRO A 56 5.24 8.82 -1.19
C PRO A 56 4.75 9.03 -2.63
N ASP A 57 5.07 10.18 -3.25
CA ASP A 57 4.64 10.54 -4.60
C ASP A 57 4.97 9.49 -5.68
N TRP A 58 6.10 8.80 -5.54
CA TRP A 58 6.51 7.76 -6.50
C TRP A 58 5.51 6.59 -6.55
N VAL A 59 4.72 6.38 -5.49
CA VAL A 59 3.66 5.37 -5.46
C VAL A 59 2.58 5.71 -6.48
N ALA A 60 2.19 6.98 -6.58
CA ALA A 60 1.27 7.46 -7.61
C ALA A 60 1.89 7.38 -9.02
N GLY A 61 3.20 7.60 -9.12
CA GLY A 61 3.97 7.44 -10.37
C GLY A 61 3.94 6.02 -10.96
N GLN A 62 3.54 4.99 -10.21
CA GLN A 62 3.34 3.65 -10.75
C GLN A 62 2.14 3.54 -11.71
N PHE A 63 1.22 4.52 -11.67
CA PHE A 63 -0.04 4.50 -12.44
C PHE A 63 -0.04 5.45 -13.64
N THR A 64 1.03 6.23 -13.83
CA THR A 64 1.19 7.06 -15.00
C THR A 64 1.58 6.21 -16.21
N ARG A 65 0.92 6.42 -17.35
CA ARG A 65 1.23 5.77 -18.63
C ARG A 65 2.54 6.27 -19.22
#